data_AF-A0A1V3L3D4-F1
#
_entry.id   AF-A0A1V3L3D4-F1
#
_cell.length_a   1.000
_cell.length_b   1.000
_cell.length_c   1.000
_cell.angle_alpha   90.00
_cell.angle_beta   90.00
_cell.angle_gamma   90.00
#
_symmetry.space_group_name_H-M   'P 1'
#
loop_
_entity.id
_entity.type
_entity.pdbx_description
1 polymer ?
#
loop_
_entity_poly.entity_id
_entity_poly.type
_entity_poly.pdbx_seq_one_letter_code
_entity_poly.pdbx_strand_id
1 'polypeptide(L)'
;MAVTVQADFKGARQLIEKLQSLKDKAVYVGFPAEFNEPVEGAKNFNLASLAAVLEFGNEHIPSRPFLRQTLEKNREKYTALFVQLFERGMSVEKIYESIANIAEGDVKKNIVKGQWAENADSTKIAWRLKDVKNPKRRRKIRETLDPKSIKKKPLIWNGKMRQSVRGIVK
;
A
#
# COMPACT_ATOMS: atom_id res chain seq x y z
N MET A 1 -42.95 -11.78 -48.82
CA MET A 1 -42.73 -10.50 -48.11
C MET A 1 -41.38 -10.59 -47.41
N ALA A 2 -40.40 -9.77 -47.80
CA ALA A 2 -39.11 -9.72 -47.14
C ALA A 2 -39.16 -8.65 -46.05
N VAL A 3 -39.09 -9.06 -44.78
CA VAL A 3 -39.03 -8.14 -43.64
C VAL A 3 -37.56 -7.88 -43.36
N THR A 4 -37.08 -6.68 -43.69
CA THR A 4 -35.73 -6.24 -43.38
C THR A 4 -35.73 -5.67 -41.97
N VAL A 5 -35.10 -6.39 -41.03
CA VAL A 5 -34.90 -5.91 -39.66
C VAL A 5 -33.74 -4.93 -39.65
N GLN A 6 -34.01 -3.64 -39.51
CA GLN A 6 -32.99 -2.63 -39.19
C GLN A 6 -32.65 -2.75 -37.69
N ALA A 7 -31.61 -3.51 -37.38
CA ALA A 7 -31.05 -3.54 -36.03
C ALA A 7 -30.18 -2.29 -35.80
N ASP A 8 -30.56 -1.45 -34.83
CA ASP A 8 -29.76 -0.29 -34.41
C ASP A 8 -28.62 -0.74 -33.49
N PHE A 9 -27.42 -0.87 -34.04
CA PHE A 9 -26.20 -1.28 -33.33
C PHE A 9 -25.51 -0.13 -32.59
N LYS A 10 -26.12 1.05 -32.49
CA LYS A 10 -25.51 2.23 -31.84
C LYS A 10 -25.17 1.97 -30.37
N GLY A 11 -26.04 1.27 -29.63
CA GLY A 11 -25.78 0.89 -28.24
C GLY A 11 -24.60 -0.08 -28.07
N ALA A 12 -24.46 -1.05 -28.98
CA ALA A 12 -23.34 -1.99 -28.98
C ALA A 12 -22.02 -1.27 -29.29
N ARG A 13 -22.00 -0.32 -30.24
CA ARG A 13 -20.82 0.50 -30.55
C ARG A 13 -20.38 1.35 -29.35
N GLN A 14 -21.32 2.01 -28.68
CA GLN A 14 -21.03 2.79 -27.47
C GLN A 14 -20.49 1.93 -26.32
N LEU A 15 -20.98 0.70 -26.18
CA LEU A 15 -20.45 -0.24 -25.19
C LEU A 15 -19.02 -0.67 -25.55
N ILE A 16 -18.75 -0.96 -26.83
CA ILE A 16 -17.41 -1.32 -27.32
C ILE A 16 -16.42 -0.17 -27.11
N GLU A 17 -16.79 1.06 -27.45
CA GLU A 17 -15.97 2.25 -27.23
C GLU A 17 -15.68 2.47 -25.74
N LYS A 18 -16.70 2.31 -24.88
CA LYS A 18 -16.51 2.35 -23.43
C LYS A 18 -15.52 1.28 -23.00
N LEU A 19 -15.73 0.01 -23.35
CA LEU A 19 -14.83 -1.09 -22.99
C LEU A 19 -13.39 -0.88 -23.49
N GLN A 20 -13.21 -0.32 -24.69
CA GLN A 20 -11.89 0.05 -25.20
C GLN A 20 -11.22 1.11 -24.33
N SER A 21 -11.95 2.16 -23.93
CA SER A 21 -11.43 3.20 -23.02
C SER A 21 -11.10 2.68 -21.61
N LEU A 22 -11.69 1.56 -21.18
CA LEU A 22 -11.39 0.92 -19.90
C LEU A 22 -10.14 0.06 -19.94
N LYS A 23 -9.83 -0.52 -21.09
CA LYS A 23 -8.66 -1.40 -21.26
C LYS A 23 -7.36 -0.69 -20.88
N ASP A 24 -7.31 0.62 -21.11
CA ASP A 24 -6.12 1.44 -20.84
C ASP A 24 -6.06 1.93 -19.40
N LYS A 25 -7.14 1.77 -18.61
CA LYS A 25 -7.22 2.23 -17.22
C LYS A 25 -6.92 1.12 -16.23
N ALA A 26 -6.00 1.37 -15.31
CA ALA A 26 -5.64 0.47 -14.22
C ALA A 26 -5.49 1.20 -12.89
N VAL A 27 -5.74 0.46 -11.82
CA VAL A 27 -5.53 0.94 -10.44
C VAL A 27 -4.16 0.48 -9.96
N TYR A 28 -3.35 1.43 -9.54
CA TYR A 28 -2.03 1.22 -8.97
C TYR A 28 -2.04 1.61 -7.50
N VAL A 29 -1.40 0.82 -6.65
CA VAL A 29 -1.22 1.14 -5.22
C VAL A 29 0.26 1.11 -4.88
N GLY A 30 0.78 2.18 -4.30
CA GLY A 30 2.20 2.26 -3.98
C GLY A 30 2.62 3.58 -3.35
N PHE A 31 3.89 3.93 -3.59
CA PHE A 31 4.57 5.08 -3.01
C PHE A 31 4.93 6.08 -4.12
N PRO A 32 4.00 6.95 -4.52
CA PRO A 32 4.25 7.94 -5.56
C PRO A 32 5.34 8.95 -5.17
N ALA A 33 6.07 9.44 -6.16
CA ALA A 33 7.17 10.39 -5.98
C ALA A 33 6.75 11.68 -5.25
N GLU A 34 5.51 12.13 -5.47
CA GLU A 34 4.94 13.35 -4.84
C GLU A 34 4.81 13.24 -3.32
N PHE A 35 4.69 12.03 -2.78
CA PHE A 35 4.54 11.77 -1.34
C PHE A 35 5.78 11.07 -0.76
N ASN A 36 6.89 11.16 -1.48
CA ASN A 36 8.13 10.45 -1.20
C ASN A 36 9.11 11.31 -0.40
N GLU A 37 8.73 11.60 0.85
CA GLU A 37 9.60 12.34 1.75
C GLU A 37 10.93 11.58 2.00
N PRO A 38 12.04 12.31 2.24
CA PRO A 38 13.26 11.70 2.75
C PRO A 38 13.04 11.02 4.09
N VAL A 39 13.71 9.89 4.32
CA VAL A 39 13.73 9.23 5.62
C VAL A 39 14.55 10.08 6.59
N GLU A 40 14.09 10.16 7.84
CA GLU A 40 14.78 10.89 8.89
C GLU A 40 16.25 10.43 9.02
N GLY A 41 17.18 11.39 8.91
CA GLY A 41 18.62 11.11 8.99
C GLY A 41 19.28 10.66 7.69
N ALA A 42 18.56 10.58 6.57
CA ALA A 42 19.13 10.23 5.26
C ALA A 42 18.72 11.22 4.17
N LYS A 43 19.70 11.85 3.51
CA LYS A 43 19.45 12.80 2.40
C LYS A 43 19.02 12.12 1.10
N ASN A 44 19.59 10.94 0.80
CA ASN A 44 19.39 10.24 -0.47
C ASN A 44 18.55 8.96 -0.34
N PHE A 45 17.83 8.80 0.77
CA PHE A 45 16.98 7.63 1.01
C PHE A 45 15.58 8.08 1.36
N ASN A 46 14.60 7.65 0.57
CA ASN A 46 13.24 8.13 0.65
C ASN A 46 12.26 7.00 1.08
N LEU A 47 11.02 7.36 1.36
CA LEU A 47 10.01 6.42 1.84
C LEU A 47 9.70 5.29 0.84
N ALA A 48 9.77 5.55 -0.47
CA ALA A 48 9.58 4.54 -1.49
C ALA A 48 10.73 3.51 -1.49
N SER A 49 11.98 3.98 -1.38
CA SER A 49 13.15 3.10 -1.24
C SER A 49 13.08 2.28 0.05
N LEU A 50 12.69 2.90 1.17
CA LEU A 50 12.46 2.18 2.42
C LEU A 50 11.39 1.10 2.27
N ALA A 51 10.27 1.44 1.64
CA ALA A 51 9.19 0.50 1.37
C ALA A 51 9.65 -0.68 0.51
N ALA A 52 10.45 -0.44 -0.53
CA ALA A 52 11.00 -1.50 -1.38
C ALA A 52 11.91 -2.45 -0.57
N VAL A 53 12.82 -1.91 0.24
CA VAL A 53 13.69 -2.73 1.10
C VAL A 53 12.87 -3.57 2.08
N LEU A 54 11.78 -3.04 2.64
CA LEU A 54 10.93 -3.77 3.57
C LEU A 54 10.05 -4.81 2.84
N GLU A 55 9.56 -4.51 1.64
CA GLU A 55 8.73 -5.42 0.83
C GLU A 55 9.52 -6.65 0.38
N PHE A 56 10.73 -6.45 -0.12
CA PHE A 56 11.57 -7.52 -0.68
C PHE A 56 12.55 -8.12 0.32
N GLY A 57 12.94 -7.37 1.35
CA GLY A 57 14.01 -7.76 2.26
C GLY A 57 15.40 -7.64 1.62
N ASN A 58 16.42 -7.96 2.40
CA ASN A 58 17.81 -8.15 1.97
C ASN A 58 18.50 -9.15 2.94
N GLU A 59 19.82 -9.27 2.85
CA GLU A 59 20.61 -10.18 3.69
C GLU A 59 20.39 -9.99 5.21
N HIS A 60 20.12 -8.76 5.66
CA HIS A 60 19.99 -8.44 7.10
C HIS A 60 18.57 -8.06 7.52
N ILE A 61 17.70 -7.73 6.57
CA ILE A 61 16.33 -7.26 6.81
C ILE A 61 15.37 -8.29 6.22
N PRO A 62 14.50 -8.92 7.04
CA PRO A 62 13.56 -9.89 6.53
C PRO A 62 12.52 -9.22 5.63
N SER A 63 12.09 -9.94 4.59
CA SER A 63 10.98 -9.53 3.72
C SER A 63 9.68 -9.44 4.49
N ARG A 64 8.91 -8.38 4.21
CA ARG A 64 7.58 -8.11 4.76
C ARG A 64 6.71 -7.69 3.58
N PRO A 65 6.15 -8.64 2.80
CA PRO A 65 5.51 -8.35 1.52
C PRO A 65 4.12 -7.72 1.69
N PHE A 66 4.03 -6.55 2.32
CA PHE A 66 2.78 -5.89 2.69
C PHE A 66 2.01 -5.33 1.49
N LEU A 67 2.64 -5.06 0.35
CA LEU A 67 1.95 -4.68 -0.88
C LEU A 67 1.45 -5.91 -1.61
N ARG A 68 2.36 -6.79 -2.04
CA ARG A 68 2.03 -7.93 -2.92
C ARG A 68 1.02 -8.85 -2.27
N GLN A 69 1.26 -9.21 -1.01
CA GLN A 69 0.35 -10.07 -0.26
C GLN A 69 -1.05 -9.46 -0.12
N THR A 70 -1.16 -8.14 0.04
CA THR A 70 -2.47 -7.47 0.15
C THR A 70 -3.24 -7.54 -1.16
N LEU A 71 -2.57 -7.24 -2.29
CA LEU A 71 -3.21 -7.21 -3.60
C LEU A 71 -3.59 -8.61 -4.08
N GLU A 72 -2.75 -9.61 -3.81
CA GLU A 72 -3.06 -11.00 -4.11
C GLU A 72 -4.26 -11.51 -3.31
N LYS A 73 -4.27 -11.30 -1.99
CA LYS A 73 -5.37 -11.76 -1.11
C LYS A 73 -6.70 -11.06 -1.39
N ASN A 74 -6.69 -9.81 -1.83
CA ASN A 74 -7.90 -9.03 -2.08
C ASN A 74 -8.29 -8.95 -3.56
N ARG A 75 -7.62 -9.70 -4.45
CA ARG A 75 -7.90 -9.65 -5.89
C ARG A 75 -9.38 -9.90 -6.20
N GLU A 76 -9.93 -11.00 -5.69
CA GLU A 76 -11.33 -11.37 -5.90
C GLU A 76 -12.29 -10.34 -5.31
N LYS A 77 -11.96 -9.79 -4.14
CA LYS A 77 -12.72 -8.71 -3.50
C LYS A 77 -12.82 -7.48 -4.42
N TYR A 78 -11.72 -7.06 -5.04
CA TYR A 78 -11.71 -5.90 -5.93
C TYR A 78 -12.48 -6.16 -7.22
N THR A 79 -12.34 -7.36 -7.80
CA THR A 79 -13.10 -7.75 -8.99
C THR A 79 -14.61 -7.81 -8.70
N ALA A 80 -15.01 -8.43 -7.60
CA ALA A 80 -16.41 -8.49 -7.19
C ALA A 80 -16.99 -7.10 -6.93
N LEU A 81 -16.21 -6.22 -6.29
CA LEU A 81 -16.60 -4.84 -6.08
C LEU A 81 -16.76 -4.09 -7.41
N PHE A 82 -15.86 -4.29 -8.36
CA PHE A 82 -15.97 -3.69 -9.69
C PHE A 82 -17.29 -4.08 -10.36
N VAL A 83 -17.59 -5.38 -10.42
CA VAL A 83 -18.84 -5.89 -11.03
C VAL A 83 -20.06 -5.32 -10.34
N GLN A 84 -20.10 -5.36 -9.00
CA GLN A 84 -21.23 -4.84 -8.22
C GLN A 84 -21.47 -3.34 -8.48
N LEU A 85 -20.42 -2.54 -8.56
CA LEU A 85 -20.55 -1.10 -8.78
C LEU A 85 -20.89 -0.78 -10.25
N PHE A 86 -20.44 -1.61 -11.18
CA PHE A 86 -20.77 -1.51 -12.59
C PHE A 86 -22.25 -1.83 -12.86
N GLU A 87 -22.79 -2.89 -12.25
CA GLU A 87 -24.21 -3.26 -12.33
C GLU A 87 -25.14 -2.18 -11.76
N ARG A 88 -24.66 -1.41 -10.79
CA ARG A 88 -25.38 -0.23 -10.23
C ARG A 88 -25.36 1.00 -11.14
N GLY A 89 -24.72 0.90 -12.31
CA GLY A 89 -24.66 1.98 -13.30
C GLY A 89 -23.72 3.12 -12.95
N MET A 90 -22.75 2.92 -12.05
CA MET A 90 -21.74 3.95 -11.80
C MET A 90 -20.79 4.11 -12.99
N SER A 91 -20.29 5.34 -13.16
CA SER A 91 -19.24 5.61 -14.15
C SER A 91 -17.95 4.87 -13.75
N VAL A 92 -17.25 4.34 -14.74
CA VAL A 92 -16.12 3.45 -14.49
C VAL A 92 -14.94 4.18 -13.86
N GLU A 93 -14.78 5.47 -14.15
CA GLU A 93 -13.84 6.36 -13.47
C GLU A 93 -14.05 6.33 -11.95
N LYS A 94 -15.30 6.49 -11.50
CA LYS A 94 -15.65 6.46 -10.07
C LYS A 94 -15.45 5.08 -9.46
N ILE A 95 -15.67 4.02 -10.24
CA ILE A 95 -15.42 2.64 -9.80
C ILE A 95 -13.92 2.44 -9.53
N TYR A 96 -13.07 2.83 -10.47
CA TYR A 96 -11.62 2.72 -10.30
C TYR A 96 -11.10 3.59 -9.14
N GLU A 97 -11.59 4.83 -9.00
CA GLU A 97 -11.26 5.68 -7.84
C GLU A 97 -11.67 5.03 -6.52
N SER A 98 -12.87 4.43 -6.47
CA SER A 98 -13.36 3.73 -5.28
C SER A 98 -12.49 2.53 -4.93
N ILE A 99 -12.13 1.72 -5.93
CA ILE A 99 -11.23 0.57 -5.76
C ILE A 99 -9.84 1.04 -5.31
N ALA A 100 -9.30 2.11 -5.89
CA ALA A 100 -8.01 2.69 -5.50
C ALA A 100 -7.99 3.09 -4.02
N ASN A 101 -9.03 3.79 -3.55
CA ASN A 101 -9.17 4.19 -2.15
C ASN A 101 -9.27 2.99 -1.20
N ILE A 102 -10.02 1.96 -1.59
CA ILE A 102 -10.19 0.74 -0.78
C ILE A 102 -8.88 -0.05 -0.73
N ALA A 103 -8.20 -0.21 -1.86
CA ALA A 103 -6.94 -0.92 -1.95
C ALA A 103 -5.83 -0.19 -1.18
N GLU A 104 -5.78 1.14 -1.24
CA GLU A 104 -4.94 1.97 -0.36
C GLU A 104 -5.22 1.69 1.12
N GLY A 105 -6.50 1.67 1.51
CA GLY A 105 -6.93 1.37 2.88
C GLY A 105 -6.53 -0.03 3.34
N ASP A 106 -6.70 -1.03 2.49
CA ASP A 106 -6.32 -2.42 2.78
C ASP A 106 -4.80 -2.55 2.99
N VAL A 107 -3.99 -1.92 2.14
CA VAL A 107 -2.53 -1.90 2.31
C VAL A 107 -2.14 -1.20 3.62
N LYS A 108 -2.71 -0.03 3.90
CA LYS A 108 -2.48 0.70 5.16
C LYS A 108 -2.86 -0.13 6.38
N LYS A 109 -3.95 -0.89 6.29
CA LYS A 109 -4.40 -1.82 7.34
C LYS A 109 -3.44 -3.00 7.48
N ASN A 110 -2.96 -3.58 6.38
CA ASN A 110 -2.03 -4.71 6.40
C ASN A 110 -0.66 -4.32 6.97
N ILE A 111 -0.16 -3.13 6.67
CA ILE A 111 1.05 -2.57 7.31
C ILE A 111 0.94 -2.61 8.84
N VAL A 112 -0.25 -2.35 9.38
CA VAL A 112 -0.50 -2.30 10.83
C VAL A 112 -0.84 -3.66 11.42
N LYS A 113 -1.71 -4.44 10.78
CA LYS A 113 -2.28 -5.66 11.35
C LYS A 113 -1.59 -6.94 10.88
N GLY A 114 -0.76 -6.85 9.84
CA GLY A 114 -0.01 -7.97 9.31
C GLY A 114 0.95 -8.55 10.35
N GLN A 115 1.11 -9.87 10.28
CA GLN A 115 2.05 -10.62 11.09
C GLN A 115 3.42 -10.58 10.40
N TRP A 116 4.23 -9.60 10.80
CA TRP A 116 5.53 -9.34 10.20
C TRP A 116 6.64 -9.86 11.11
N ALA A 117 7.72 -10.36 10.49
CA ALA A 117 8.94 -10.69 11.21
C ALA A 117 9.39 -9.49 12.04
N GLU A 118 9.64 -9.72 13.33
CA GLU A 118 10.02 -8.68 14.27
C GLU A 118 11.30 -7.96 13.84
N ASN A 119 11.47 -6.73 14.32
CA ASN A 119 12.76 -6.06 14.19
C ASN A 119 13.81 -6.75 15.10
N ALA A 120 15.08 -6.63 14.74
CA ALA A 120 16.16 -7.06 15.62
C ALA A 120 16.08 -6.32 16.98
N ASP A 121 16.52 -7.00 18.05
CA ASP A 121 16.49 -6.46 19.40
C ASP A 121 17.32 -5.18 19.54
N SER A 122 18.45 -5.11 18.82
CA SER A 122 19.29 -3.91 18.72
C SER A 122 18.51 -2.70 18.18
N THR A 123 17.66 -2.91 17.17
CA THR A 123 16.80 -1.87 16.58
C THR A 123 15.70 -1.45 17.54
N LYS A 124 15.06 -2.39 18.25
CA LYS A 124 14.04 -2.07 19.27
C LYS A 124 14.63 -1.20 20.38
N ILE A 125 15.80 -1.59 20.89
CA ILE A 125 16.55 -0.83 21.91
C ILE A 125 16.95 0.55 21.39
N ALA A 126 17.53 0.64 20.19
CA ALA A 126 17.95 1.90 19.59
C ALA A 126 16.77 2.87 19.45
N TRP A 127 15.62 2.35 19.04
CA TRP A 127 14.38 3.12 18.93
C TRP A 127 13.91 3.67 20.28
N ARG A 128 13.90 2.84 21.33
CA ARG A 128 13.51 3.27 22.69
C ARG A 128 14.42 4.37 23.25
N LEU A 129 15.67 4.36 22.83
CA LEU A 129 16.71 5.30 23.28
C LEU A 129 16.86 6.53 22.37
N LYS A 130 16.08 6.65 21.28
CA LYS A 130 16.28 7.69 20.25
C LYS A 130 16.23 9.12 20.82
N ASP A 131 15.36 9.35 21.80
CA ASP A 131 15.12 10.67 22.39
C ASP A 131 16.05 10.96 23.58
N VAL A 132 16.84 9.96 24.03
CA VAL A 132 17.76 10.10 25.17
C VAL A 132 19.08 10.72 24.71
N LYS A 133 19.17 12.06 24.82
CA LYS A 133 20.36 12.82 24.40
C LYS A 133 21.60 12.62 25.27
N ASN A 134 21.43 12.43 26.59
CA ASN A 134 22.56 12.28 27.52
C ASN A 134 23.20 10.88 27.39
N PRO A 135 24.49 10.76 27.04
CA PRO A 135 25.14 9.48 26.75
C PRO A 135 25.30 8.59 27.99
N LYS A 136 25.62 9.16 29.17
CA LYS A 136 25.74 8.38 30.42
C LYS A 136 24.39 7.78 30.81
N ARG A 137 23.32 8.59 30.71
CA ARG A 137 21.94 8.13 30.96
C ARG A 137 21.49 7.07 29.94
N ARG A 138 21.82 7.27 28.66
CA ARG A 138 21.50 6.32 27.58
C ARG A 138 22.14 4.95 27.80
N ARG A 139 23.41 4.91 28.21
CA ARG A 139 24.12 3.66 28.55
C ARG A 139 23.45 2.93 29.71
N LYS A 140 23.17 3.63 30.82
CA LYS A 140 22.52 3.04 31.99
C LYS A 140 21.15 2.43 31.65
N ILE A 141 20.34 3.12 30.84
CA ILE A 141 19.03 2.58 30.41
C ILE A 141 19.22 1.35 29.52
N ARG A 142 20.19 1.37 28.60
CA ARG A 142 20.47 0.25 27.69
C ARG A 142 20.81 -1.04 28.44
N GLU A 143 21.59 -0.95 29.51
CA GLU A 143 22.01 -2.09 30.33
C GLU A 143 20.83 -2.78 31.03
N THR A 144 19.78 -2.03 31.37
CA THR A 144 18.60 -2.54 32.09
C THR A 144 17.39 -2.85 31.20
N LEU A 145 17.47 -2.57 29.89
CA LEU A 145 16.31 -2.62 29.00
C LEU A 145 16.13 -4.01 28.40
N ASP A 146 15.02 -4.67 28.71
CA ASP A 146 14.62 -5.91 28.04
C ASP A 146 14.03 -5.62 26.64
N PRO A 147 14.63 -6.13 25.54
CA PRO A 147 14.11 -5.96 24.20
C PRO A 147 12.69 -6.52 23.99
N LYS A 148 12.34 -7.60 24.70
CA LYS A 148 11.04 -8.28 24.54
C LYS A 148 9.88 -7.44 25.06
N SER A 149 10.15 -6.56 26.03
CA SER A 149 9.17 -5.59 26.53
C SER A 149 8.74 -4.56 25.48
N ILE A 150 9.51 -4.39 24.39
CA ILE A 150 9.30 -3.35 23.38
C ILE A 150 8.36 -3.87 22.28
N LYS A 151 7.05 -3.66 22.47
CA LYS A 151 6.00 -4.04 21.51
C LYS A 151 5.89 -3.03 20.35
N LYS A 152 6.93 -2.95 19.51
CA LYS A 152 6.92 -2.09 18.32
C LYS A 152 6.72 -2.88 17.03
N LYS A 153 5.86 -2.35 16.17
CA LYS A 153 5.56 -2.93 14.86
C LYS A 153 6.66 -2.61 13.86
N PRO A 154 7.16 -3.59 13.10
CA PRO A 154 8.36 -3.42 12.29
C PRO A 154 8.19 -2.46 11.11
N LEU A 155 6.99 -2.39 10.52
CA LEU A 155 6.66 -1.47 9.43
C LEU A 155 6.18 -0.08 9.89
N ILE A 156 6.19 0.19 11.21
CA ILE A 156 5.69 1.46 11.76
C ILE A 156 6.77 2.11 12.61
N TRP A 157 7.60 2.89 11.94
CA TRP A 157 8.60 3.72 12.62
C TRP A 157 7.96 5.01 13.17
N ASN A 158 7.85 6.04 12.33
CA ASN A 158 7.17 7.30 12.60
C ASN A 158 5.74 7.36 12.01
N GLY A 159 5.35 6.33 11.25
CA GLY A 159 4.04 6.24 10.60
C GLY A 159 3.95 6.92 9.22
N LYS A 160 4.99 7.68 8.82
CA LYS A 160 5.01 8.39 7.53
C LYS A 160 4.92 7.44 6.33
N MET A 161 5.65 6.31 6.38
CA MET A 161 5.57 5.28 5.34
C MET A 161 4.14 4.76 5.13
N ARG A 162 3.38 4.56 6.21
CA ARG A 162 1.97 4.16 6.07
C ARG A 162 1.13 5.28 5.44
N GLN A 163 1.40 6.53 5.80
CA GLN A 163 0.65 7.68 5.30
C GLN A 163 0.94 7.98 3.82
N SER A 164 2.15 7.66 3.34
CA SER A 164 2.57 7.88 1.96
C SER A 164 2.03 6.85 0.95
N VAL A 165 1.37 5.78 1.41
CA VAL A 165 0.69 4.84 0.50
C VAL A 165 -0.47 5.55 -0.18
N ARG A 166 -0.53 5.47 -1.51
CA ARG A 166 -1.58 6.03 -2.36
C ARG A 166 -2.11 5.01 -3.36
N GLY A 167 -3.43 5.02 -3.56
CA GLY A 167 -4.09 4.43 -4.71
C GLY A 167 -4.24 5.47 -5.82
N ILE A 168 -3.83 5.13 -7.04
CA ILE A 168 -3.86 6.02 -8.21
C ILE A 168 -4.49 5.27 -9.37
N VAL A 169 -5.37 5.94 -10.10
CA VAL A 169 -5.91 5.46 -11.38
C VAL A 169 -5.06 6.08 -12.49
N LYS A 170 -4.55 5.26 -13.40
CA LYS A 170 -3.85 5.71 -14.61
C LYS A 170 -4.43 5.03 -15.83
#